data_AF-A0A838WFA6-F1
#
_entry.id   AF-A0A838WFA6-F1
#
_cell.length_a   1.000
_cell.length_b   1.000
_cell.length_c   1.000
_cell.angle_alpha   90.00
_cell.angle_beta   90.00
_cell.angle_gamma   90.00
#
_symmetry.space_group_name_H-M   'P 1'
#
loop_
_entity.id
_entity.type
_entity.pdbx_description
1 polymer ?
#
loop_
_entity_poly.entity_id
_entity_poly.type
_entity_poly.pdbx_seq_one_letter_code
_entity_poly.pdbx_strand_id
1 'polypeptide(L)'
;MEQFRISMEETRKMVAETNKHMGSITSRWGEFVENLVRPAAVRLFKEQGINVHYTSLQVKAHDYKGSIEIDIWAENDGEIVAIEVKSHLKVRDIKRFIKVLDRFKDIFPKYKNYRLYGAVAGIKVDEKADQYALEQGLFLIRPAGDSVAIDMKEDFQAKVW
;
A
#
# COMPACT_ATOMS: atom_id res chain seq x y z
N MET A 1 -31.44 -35.48 -19.23
CA MET A 1 -30.10 -35.68 -18.65
C MET A 1 -29.03 -34.92 -19.40
N GLU A 2 -28.86 -35.10 -20.73
CA GLU A 2 -27.80 -34.40 -21.49
C GLU A 2 -28.00 -32.87 -21.60
N GLN A 3 -29.23 -32.40 -21.85
CA GLN A 3 -29.55 -30.97 -21.85
C GLN A 3 -29.24 -30.28 -20.51
N PHE A 4 -29.45 -30.98 -19.39
CA PHE A 4 -29.09 -30.50 -18.06
C PHE A 4 -27.57 -30.43 -17.87
N ARG A 5 -26.82 -31.39 -18.43
CA ARG A 5 -25.36 -31.42 -18.38
C ARG A 5 -24.74 -30.29 -19.21
N ILE A 6 -25.26 -30.03 -20.41
CA ILE A 6 -24.84 -28.91 -21.27
C ILE A 6 -25.11 -27.57 -20.58
N SER A 7 -26.34 -27.38 -20.05
CA SER A 7 -26.70 -26.16 -19.31
C SER A 7 -25.82 -25.92 -18.07
N MET A 8 -25.46 -26.99 -17.34
CA MET A 8 -24.50 -26.91 -16.23
C MET A 8 -23.08 -26.55 -16.68
N GLU A 9 -22.64 -27.04 -17.83
CA GLU A 9 -21.32 -26.69 -18.38
C GLU A 9 -21.27 -25.23 -18.84
N GLU A 10 -22.31 -24.75 -19.52
CA GLU A 10 -22.46 -23.34 -19.92
C GLU A 10 -22.50 -22.41 -18.71
N THR A 11 -23.25 -22.79 -17.67
CA THR A 11 -23.30 -22.04 -16.41
C THR A 11 -21.92 -21.93 -15.77
N ARG A 12 -21.15 -23.05 -15.72
CA ARG A 12 -19.78 -23.04 -15.18
C ARG A 12 -18.84 -22.15 -15.99
N LYS A 13 -18.95 -22.15 -17.33
CA LYS A 13 -18.17 -21.26 -18.21
C LYS A 13 -18.49 -19.80 -17.93
N MET A 14 -19.78 -19.45 -17.87
CA MET A 14 -20.24 -18.09 -17.58
C MET A 14 -19.77 -17.60 -16.20
N VAL A 15 -19.84 -18.46 -15.16
CA VAL A 15 -19.31 -18.13 -13.82
C VAL A 15 -17.79 -17.92 -13.85
N ALA A 16 -17.05 -18.77 -14.57
CA ALA A 16 -15.60 -18.64 -14.68
C ALA A 16 -15.18 -17.33 -15.40
N GLU A 17 -15.86 -16.98 -16.50
CA GLU A 17 -15.65 -15.73 -17.21
C GLU A 17 -16.00 -14.51 -16.34
N THR A 18 -17.14 -14.58 -15.63
CA THR A 18 -17.56 -13.52 -14.70
C THR A 18 -16.51 -13.29 -13.61
N ASN A 19 -16.02 -14.36 -12.98
CA ASN A 19 -14.97 -14.27 -11.96
C ASN A 19 -13.67 -13.67 -12.53
N LYS A 20 -13.30 -14.02 -13.76
CA LYS A 20 -12.13 -13.46 -14.44
C LYS A 20 -12.29 -11.96 -14.69
N HIS A 21 -13.45 -11.53 -15.17
CA HIS A 21 -13.74 -10.10 -15.38
C HIS A 21 -13.74 -9.32 -14.06
N MET A 22 -14.37 -9.85 -13.00
CA MET A 22 -14.35 -9.23 -11.67
C MET A 22 -12.94 -9.09 -11.10
N GLY A 23 -12.10 -10.12 -11.26
CA GLY A 23 -10.69 -10.06 -10.85
C GLY A 23 -9.93 -8.95 -11.58
N SER A 24 -10.14 -8.82 -12.90
CA SER A 24 -9.50 -7.76 -13.69
C SER A 24 -9.91 -6.35 -13.25
N ILE A 25 -11.18 -6.14 -12.91
CA ILE A 25 -11.69 -4.86 -12.41
C ILE A 25 -11.05 -4.52 -11.06
N THR A 26 -10.97 -5.51 -10.17
CA THR A 26 -10.39 -5.34 -8.83
C THR A 26 -8.91 -4.98 -8.91
N SER A 27 -8.15 -5.63 -9.80
CA SER A 27 -6.73 -5.32 -10.05
C SER A 27 -6.55 -3.89 -10.58
N ARG A 28 -7.35 -3.48 -11.57
CA ARG A 28 -7.29 -2.13 -12.14
C ARG A 28 -7.68 -1.05 -11.13
N TRP A 29 -8.58 -1.38 -10.22
CA TRP A 29 -8.94 -0.49 -9.12
C TRP A 29 -7.77 -0.29 -8.15
N GLY A 30 -7.03 -1.35 -7.80
CA GLY A 30 -5.81 -1.23 -7.00
C GLY A 30 -4.78 -0.33 -7.67
N GLU A 31 -4.47 -0.61 -8.94
CA GLU A 31 -3.54 0.19 -9.75
C GLU A 31 -3.97 1.66 -9.85
N PHE A 32 -5.26 1.95 -9.99
CA PHE A 32 -5.76 3.33 -10.02
C PHE A 32 -5.44 4.07 -8.72
N VAL A 33 -5.67 3.45 -7.56
CA VAL A 33 -5.40 4.08 -6.27
C VAL A 33 -3.90 4.28 -6.06
N GLU A 34 -3.06 3.32 -6.45
CA GLU A 34 -1.59 3.47 -6.42
C GLU A 34 -1.12 4.65 -7.28
N ASN A 35 -1.67 4.77 -8.49
CA ASN A 35 -1.34 5.86 -9.42
C ASN A 35 -1.89 7.23 -8.99
N LEU A 36 -2.89 7.28 -8.11
CA LEU A 36 -3.33 8.53 -7.47
C LEU A 36 -2.32 9.01 -6.42
N VAL A 37 -1.74 8.08 -5.66
CA VAL A 37 -0.86 8.39 -4.52
C VAL A 37 0.59 8.66 -4.96
N ARG A 38 1.15 7.81 -5.83
CA ARG A 38 2.57 7.87 -6.22
C ARG A 38 3.03 9.25 -6.69
N PRO A 39 2.31 9.96 -7.59
CA PRO A 39 2.76 11.26 -8.10
C PRO A 39 2.92 12.32 -7.02
N ALA A 40 2.14 12.22 -5.93
CA ALA A 40 2.18 13.16 -4.83
C ALA A 40 3.24 12.80 -3.78
N ALA A 41 3.69 11.54 -3.70
CA ALA A 41 4.53 11.03 -2.61
C ALA A 41 5.78 11.90 -2.35
N VAL A 42 6.52 12.26 -3.42
CA VAL A 42 7.73 13.09 -3.28
C VAL A 42 7.42 14.46 -2.67
N ARG A 43 6.37 15.13 -3.15
CA ARG A 43 5.96 16.44 -2.63
C ARG A 43 5.54 16.31 -1.16
N LEU A 44 4.66 15.35 -0.87
CA LEU A 44 4.11 15.13 0.47
C LEU A 44 5.20 14.92 1.52
N PHE A 45 6.19 14.06 1.25
CA PHE A 45 7.24 13.78 2.23
C PHE A 45 8.30 14.87 2.33
N LYS A 46 8.56 15.62 1.24
CA LYS A 46 9.40 16.83 1.31
C LYS A 46 8.82 17.89 2.23
N GLU A 47 7.50 18.08 2.20
CA GLU A 47 6.79 18.98 3.11
C GLU A 47 6.93 18.55 4.59
N GLN A 48 7.20 17.26 4.85
CA GLN A 48 7.49 16.72 6.19
C GLN A 48 8.98 16.70 6.52
N GLY A 49 9.85 17.32 5.71
CA GLY A 49 11.29 17.33 5.92
C GLY A 49 12.01 16.02 5.55
N ILE A 50 11.34 15.08 4.88
CA ILE A 50 11.92 13.83 4.36
C ILE A 50 12.20 14.03 2.87
N ASN A 51 13.46 14.28 2.51
CA ASN A 51 13.82 14.83 1.19
C ASN A 51 13.98 13.74 0.12
N VAL A 52 12.99 12.86 -0.04
CA VAL A 52 13.00 11.79 -1.05
C VAL A 52 12.93 12.34 -2.48
N HIS A 53 13.45 11.58 -3.45
CA HIS A 53 13.58 12.02 -4.84
C HIS A 53 13.07 11.00 -5.85
N TYR A 54 13.32 9.72 -5.59
CA TYR A 54 12.96 8.63 -6.50
C TYR A 54 11.72 7.92 -6.01
N THR A 55 10.84 7.49 -6.92
CA THR A 55 9.71 6.62 -6.58
C THR A 55 9.69 5.36 -7.43
N SER A 56 9.25 4.25 -6.84
CA SER A 56 9.04 2.97 -7.50
C SER A 56 7.68 2.39 -7.10
N LEU A 57 7.05 1.63 -7.99
CA LEU A 57 5.85 0.86 -7.70
C LEU A 57 6.18 -0.61 -7.47
N GLN A 58 5.32 -1.29 -6.71
CA GLN A 58 5.28 -2.75 -6.60
C GLN A 58 6.65 -3.36 -6.31
N VAL A 59 7.35 -2.80 -5.31
CA VAL A 59 8.67 -3.27 -4.90
C VAL A 59 8.47 -4.60 -4.17
N LYS A 60 8.98 -5.68 -4.79
CA LYS A 60 8.87 -7.04 -4.27
C LYS A 60 10.26 -7.59 -3.97
N ALA A 61 10.37 -8.28 -2.84
CA ALA A 61 11.56 -9.04 -2.51
C ALA A 61 11.17 -10.38 -1.90
N HIS A 62 12.03 -11.38 -2.08
CA HIS A 62 11.82 -12.72 -1.59
C HIS A 62 13.14 -13.31 -1.08
N ASP A 63 13.07 -13.95 0.08
CA ASP A 63 14.14 -14.73 0.71
C ASP A 63 13.58 -16.04 1.28
N TYR A 64 14.41 -16.80 1.99
CA TYR A 64 14.02 -18.06 2.64
C TYR A 64 12.94 -17.90 3.74
N LYS A 65 12.74 -16.69 4.29
CA LYS A 65 11.71 -16.38 5.29
C LYS A 65 10.39 -15.93 4.64
N GLY A 66 10.37 -15.76 3.32
CA GLY A 66 9.18 -15.43 2.52
C GLY A 66 9.25 -14.04 1.87
N SER A 67 8.23 -13.69 1.09
CA SER A 67 8.19 -12.43 0.33
C SER A 67 7.63 -11.26 1.12
N ILE A 68 8.10 -10.06 0.77
CA ILE A 68 7.41 -8.79 1.08
C ILE A 68 7.07 -8.05 -0.21
N GLU A 69 6.05 -7.20 -0.14
CA GLU A 69 5.59 -6.33 -1.22
C GLU A 69 5.30 -4.96 -0.62
N ILE A 70 5.72 -3.91 -1.34
CA ILE A 70 5.51 -2.50 -0.99
C ILE A 70 4.91 -1.83 -2.23
N ASP A 71 3.71 -1.26 -2.07
CA ASP A 71 2.94 -0.71 -3.18
C ASP A 71 3.64 0.50 -3.81
N ILE A 72 4.08 1.45 -2.98
CA ILE A 72 4.89 2.60 -3.41
C ILE A 72 6.10 2.76 -2.50
N TRP A 73 7.23 3.03 -3.11
CA TRP A 73 8.50 3.26 -2.45
C TRP A 73 9.02 4.63 -2.85
N ALA A 74 9.39 5.48 -1.90
CA ALA A 74 10.07 6.75 -2.17
C ALA A 74 11.42 6.80 -1.44
N GLU A 75 12.51 7.21 -2.11
CA GLU A 75 13.85 7.22 -1.48
C GLU A 75 14.77 8.36 -1.93
N ASN A 76 15.80 8.61 -1.11
CA ASN A 76 17.03 9.36 -1.42
C ASN A 76 18.26 8.62 -0.85
N ASP A 77 19.40 9.30 -0.80
CA ASP A 77 20.63 8.79 -0.18
C ASP A 77 20.56 8.85 1.36
N GLY A 78 19.76 7.98 1.96
CA GLY A 78 19.73 7.77 3.42
C GLY A 78 18.33 7.63 4.03
N GLU A 79 17.28 7.93 3.29
CA GLU A 79 15.89 7.87 3.76
C GLU A 79 15.01 7.13 2.75
N ILE A 80 14.12 6.30 3.28
CA ILE A 80 13.11 5.59 2.51
C ILE A 80 11.77 5.80 3.17
N VAL A 81 10.72 6.01 2.37
CA VAL A 81 9.34 5.91 2.78
C VAL A 81 8.67 4.77 2.02
N ALA A 82 8.33 3.70 2.73
CA ALA A 82 7.51 2.62 2.20
C ALA A 82 6.04 2.97 2.42
N ILE A 83 5.21 2.78 1.40
CA ILE A 83 3.80 3.18 1.42
C ILE A 83 2.94 1.99 1.00
N GLU A 84 2.00 1.60 1.86
CA GLU A 84 0.93 0.65 1.54
C GLU A 84 -0.31 1.41 1.08
N VAL A 85 -0.94 0.96 0.01
CA VAL A 85 -2.10 1.60 -0.60
C VAL A 85 -3.31 0.68 -0.54
N LYS A 86 -4.44 1.20 -0.07
CA LYS A 86 -5.72 0.47 -0.03
C LYS A 86 -6.87 1.35 -0.50
N SER A 87 -7.79 0.78 -1.26
CA SER A 87 -9.07 1.45 -1.54
C SER A 87 -9.92 1.60 -0.28
N HIS A 88 -9.85 0.62 0.63
CA HIS A 88 -10.46 0.68 1.95
C HIS A 88 -9.45 0.21 2.99
N LEU A 89 -8.85 1.16 3.71
CA LEU A 89 -7.84 0.92 4.72
C LEU A 89 -8.47 0.49 6.04
N LYS A 90 -8.03 -0.67 6.56
CA LYS A 90 -8.46 -1.24 7.84
C LYS A 90 -7.25 -1.51 8.74
N VAL A 91 -7.52 -1.65 10.05
CA VAL A 91 -6.49 -1.99 11.07
C VAL A 91 -5.70 -3.25 10.70
N ARG A 92 -6.34 -4.27 10.11
CA ARG A 92 -5.65 -5.51 9.70
C ARG A 92 -4.58 -5.26 8.62
N ASP A 93 -4.82 -4.29 7.74
CA ASP A 93 -3.92 -3.97 6.64
C ASP A 93 -2.68 -3.27 7.21
N ILE A 94 -2.89 -2.34 8.15
CA ILE A 94 -1.83 -1.66 8.91
C ILE A 94 -0.98 -2.67 9.69
N LYS A 95 -1.60 -3.60 10.41
CA LYS A 95 -0.89 -4.67 11.15
C LYS A 95 -0.06 -5.54 10.23
N ARG A 96 -0.54 -5.82 9.01
CA ARG A 96 0.22 -6.57 8.01
C ARG A 96 1.40 -5.75 7.50
N PHE A 97 1.18 -4.47 7.22
CA PHE A 97 2.21 -3.58 6.72
C PHE A 97 3.34 -3.35 7.73
N ILE A 98 3.04 -3.25 9.02
CA ILE A 98 4.07 -3.17 10.07
C ILE A 98 5.02 -4.38 10.03
N LYS A 99 4.49 -5.59 9.81
CA LYS A 99 5.33 -6.79 9.64
C LYS A 99 6.22 -6.73 8.40
N VAL A 100 5.77 -6.03 7.36
CA VAL A 100 6.59 -5.77 6.16
C VAL A 100 7.73 -4.82 6.51
N LEU A 101 7.44 -3.72 7.21
CA LEU A 101 8.44 -2.76 7.67
C LEU A 101 9.47 -3.39 8.62
N ASP A 102 9.03 -4.22 9.58
CA ASP A 102 9.93 -4.91 10.51
C ASP A 102 10.90 -5.87 9.80
N ARG A 103 10.48 -6.46 8.67
CA ARG A 103 11.31 -7.37 7.85
C ARG A 103 12.14 -6.66 6.80
N PHE A 104 11.94 -5.36 6.60
CA PHE A 104 12.48 -4.64 5.46
C PHE A 104 14.01 -4.69 5.39
N LYS A 105 14.68 -4.38 6.50
CA LYS A 105 16.16 -4.31 6.54
C LYS A 105 16.81 -5.68 6.49
N ASP A 106 16.11 -6.73 6.93
CA ASP A 106 16.54 -8.12 6.78
C ASP A 106 16.61 -8.52 5.31
N ILE A 107 15.56 -8.20 4.53
CA ILE A 107 15.46 -8.61 3.12
C ILE A 107 16.16 -7.65 2.15
N PHE A 108 16.37 -6.40 2.57
CA PHE A 108 17.18 -5.42 1.85
C PHE A 108 18.39 -4.94 2.69
N PRO A 109 19.43 -5.78 2.90
CA PRO A 109 20.58 -5.43 3.73
C PRO A 109 21.34 -4.18 3.27
N LYS A 110 21.25 -3.83 1.98
CA LYS A 110 21.84 -2.60 1.41
C LYS A 110 21.29 -1.31 2.06
N TYR A 111 20.10 -1.36 2.65
CA TYR A 111 19.43 -0.23 3.30
C TYR A 111 19.51 -0.28 4.84
N LYS A 112 20.35 -1.12 5.43
CA LYS A 112 20.45 -1.28 6.90
C LYS A 112 20.68 0.03 7.66
N ASN A 113 21.41 0.97 7.05
CA ASN A 113 21.75 2.27 7.63
C ASN A 113 20.77 3.40 7.24
N TYR A 114 19.74 3.09 6.45
CA TYR A 114 18.76 4.08 6.03
C TYR A 114 17.71 4.28 7.13
N ARG A 115 17.17 5.50 7.21
CA ARG A 115 15.96 5.81 7.97
C ARG A 115 14.77 5.30 7.16
N LEU A 116 14.10 4.27 7.66
CA LEU A 116 12.87 3.75 7.04
C LEU A 116 11.65 4.33 7.74
N TYR A 117 10.84 5.07 6.98
CA TYR A 117 9.52 5.52 7.36
C TYR A 117 8.45 4.64 6.71
N GLY A 118 7.30 4.56 7.37
CA GLY A 118 6.11 3.91 6.84
C GLY A 118 4.97 4.90 6.63
N ALA A 119 4.21 4.71 5.57
CA ALA A 119 2.97 5.41 5.33
C ALA A 119 1.88 4.45 4.85
N VAL A 120 0.63 4.81 5.10
CA VAL A 120 -0.54 4.10 4.60
C VAL A 120 -1.46 5.08 3.88
N ALA A 121 -1.96 4.68 2.72
CA ALA A 121 -2.88 5.48 1.93
C ALA A 121 -4.24 4.77 1.80
N GLY A 122 -5.32 5.53 1.96
CA GLY A 122 -6.68 5.01 1.92
C GLY A 122 -7.65 5.94 1.20
N ILE A 123 -8.40 5.46 0.19
CA ILE A 123 -9.54 6.21 -0.36
C ILE A 123 -10.63 6.34 0.71
N LYS A 124 -10.99 5.20 1.30
CA LYS A 124 -11.79 5.11 2.53
C LYS A 124 -10.91 4.63 3.66
N VAL A 125 -10.99 5.29 4.82
CA VAL A 125 -10.28 4.89 6.03
C VAL A 125 -11.30 4.67 7.14
N ASP A 126 -11.27 3.51 7.79
CA ASP A 126 -12.10 3.28 8.99
C ASP A 126 -11.59 4.12 10.17
N GLU A 127 -12.49 4.65 11.00
CA GLU A 127 -12.20 5.53 12.16
C GLU A 127 -11.29 4.90 13.24
N LYS A 128 -11.09 3.58 13.21
CA LYS A 128 -10.10 2.91 14.07
C LYS A 128 -8.76 2.73 13.38
N ALA A 129 -8.73 2.75 12.05
CA ALA A 129 -7.54 2.53 11.26
C ALA A 129 -6.66 3.78 11.20
N ASP A 130 -7.24 4.96 11.16
CA ASP A 130 -6.49 6.21 11.19
C ASP A 130 -5.78 6.48 12.51
N GLN A 131 -6.49 6.40 13.63
CA GLN A 131 -5.92 6.53 14.96
C GLN A 131 -4.81 5.50 15.15
N TYR A 132 -5.07 4.25 14.78
CA TYR A 132 -4.09 3.18 14.87
C TYR A 132 -2.86 3.44 13.98
N ALA A 133 -3.01 3.91 12.74
CA ALA A 133 -1.88 4.23 11.88
C ALA A 133 -0.97 5.28 12.52
N LEU A 134 -1.56 6.39 12.99
CA LEU A 134 -0.84 7.50 13.61
C LEU A 134 -0.15 7.07 14.92
N GLU A 135 -0.83 6.28 15.76
CA GLU A 135 -0.27 5.72 17.00
C GLU A 135 0.92 4.78 16.75
N GLN A 136 0.94 4.08 15.62
CA GLN A 136 2.07 3.24 15.21
C GLN A 136 3.20 4.04 14.53
N GLY A 137 3.07 5.37 14.45
CA GLY A 137 4.05 6.26 13.84
C GLY A 137 4.08 6.20 12.31
N LEU A 138 2.98 5.75 11.68
CA LEU A 138 2.82 5.74 10.23
C LEU A 138 2.17 7.04 9.75
N PHE A 139 2.67 7.61 8.67
CA PHE A 139 1.97 8.70 7.99
C PHE A 139 0.67 8.19 7.37
N LEU A 140 -0.40 8.97 7.44
CA LEU A 140 -1.68 8.64 6.83
C LEU A 140 -1.93 9.55 5.63
N ILE A 141 -2.12 8.96 4.45
CA ILE A 141 -2.43 9.68 3.21
C ILE A 141 -3.90 9.48 2.86
N ARG A 142 -4.61 10.58 2.59
CA ARG A 142 -6.05 10.61 2.27
C ARG A 142 -6.34 11.50 1.06
N PRO A 143 -7.44 11.27 0.33
CA PRO A 143 -7.95 12.21 -0.66
C PRO A 143 -8.15 13.60 -0.06
N ALA A 144 -7.70 14.62 -0.78
CA ALA A 144 -7.83 16.02 -0.42
C ALA A 144 -7.99 16.87 -1.69
N GLY A 145 -9.20 17.39 -1.91
CA GLY A 145 -9.54 18.11 -3.15
C GLY A 145 -9.41 17.23 -4.38
N ASP A 146 -8.55 17.64 -5.31
CA ASP A 146 -8.21 16.96 -6.58
C ASP A 146 -6.97 16.04 -6.48
N SER A 147 -6.37 15.92 -5.29
CA SER A 147 -5.14 15.17 -5.03
C SER A 147 -5.30 14.34 -3.73
N VAL A 148 -4.17 13.92 -3.17
CA VAL A 148 -4.03 13.41 -1.81
C VAL A 148 -3.18 14.36 -0.94
N ALA A 149 -3.37 14.27 0.38
CA ALA A 149 -2.59 14.96 1.41
C ALA A 149 -2.21 14.00 2.55
N ILE A 150 -1.18 14.35 3.32
CA ILE A 150 -0.89 13.68 4.59
C ILE A 150 -1.80 14.30 5.65
N ASP A 151 -2.55 13.43 6.34
CA ASP A 151 -3.36 13.76 7.50
C ASP A 151 -2.60 13.36 8.77
N MET A 152 -2.35 14.33 9.65
CA MET A 152 -1.64 14.12 10.90
C MET A 152 -2.16 15.06 11.99
N LYS A 153 -1.98 14.63 13.25
CA LYS A 153 -2.21 15.49 14.43
C LYS A 153 -0.97 16.36 14.69
N GLU A 154 -1.15 17.47 15.39
CA GLU A 154 -0.06 18.41 15.72
C GLU A 154 1.11 17.75 16.48
N ASP A 155 0.84 16.71 17.25
CA ASP A 155 1.80 15.96 18.07
C ASP A 155 2.33 14.68 17.41
N PHE A 156 2.00 14.44 16.13
CA PHE A 156 2.41 13.23 15.43
C PHE A 156 3.93 13.09 15.37
N GLN A 157 4.44 11.90 15.72
CA GLN A 157 5.84 11.53 15.61
C GLN A 157 5.99 10.31 14.73
N ALA A 158 6.67 10.48 13.59
CA ALA A 158 6.94 9.39 12.68
C ALA A 158 7.94 8.39 13.31
N LYS A 159 7.59 7.10 13.29
CA LYS A 159 8.52 6.05 13.70
C LYS A 159 9.54 5.82 12.58
N VAL A 160 10.78 5.57 13.00
CA VAL A 160 11.83 5.05 12.11
C VAL A 160 11.99 3.55 12.42
N TRP A 161 11.82 2.71 11.41
CA TRP A 161 12.04 1.26 11.47
C TRP A 161 13.51 0.91 11.20
#